data_AF-A0A1F9VS84-F1
#
_entry.id   AF-A0A1F9VS84-F1
#
_cell.length_a   1.000
_cell.length_b   1.000
_cell.length_c   1.000
_cell.angle_alpha   90.00
_cell.angle_beta   90.00
_cell.angle_gamma   90.00
#
_symmetry.space_group_name_H-M   'P 1'
#
loop_
_entity.id
_entity.type
_entity.pdbx_description
1 polymer ?
#
loop_
_entity_poly.entity_id
_entity_poly.type
_entity_poly.pdbx_seq_one_letter_code
_entity_poly.pdbx_strand_id
1 'polypeptide(L)'
;MRSVELSSAGSFKEYTLPLDLAGELNPASAEKIQEAVSALDLVKVRLTGVVEDENAAKVSAEILRGRLVKKARLVIIEPETIVAAALSSNSLTKAFLAELDKLEPEDTQGKDYERWLLARQYGLEELAAHLLEAK
;
A
#
# COMPACT_ATOMS: atom_id res chain seq x y z
N MET A 1 38.62 14.62 24.02
CA MET A 1 38.13 13.60 23.07
C MET A 1 37.17 14.28 22.11
N ARG A 2 37.45 14.29 20.80
CA ARG A 2 36.47 14.73 19.79
C ARG A 2 35.64 13.52 19.40
N SER A 3 34.37 13.52 19.78
CA SER A 3 33.38 12.59 19.23
C SER A 3 33.29 12.87 17.72
N VAL A 4 33.56 11.85 16.90
CA VAL A 4 33.27 11.90 15.47
C VAL A 4 31.93 11.22 15.31
N GLU A 5 30.88 12.00 15.04
CA GLU A 5 29.58 11.43 14.69
C GLU A 5 29.73 10.73 13.33
N LEU A 6 29.66 9.40 13.32
CA LEU A 6 29.62 8.63 12.10
C LEU A 6 28.31 8.97 11.38
N SER A 7 28.44 9.68 10.26
CA SER A 7 27.32 9.94 9.36
C SER A 7 26.83 8.59 8.82
N SER A 8 25.57 8.22 9.12
CA SER A 8 24.95 6.99 8.63
C SER A 8 25.10 6.90 7.10
N ALA A 9 25.46 5.72 6.58
CA ALA A 9 25.60 5.48 5.14
C ALA A 9 24.26 5.33 4.40
N GLY A 10 23.13 5.61 5.08
CA GLY A 10 21.78 5.31 4.61
C GLY A 10 21.38 3.86 4.89
N SER A 11 20.14 3.53 4.59
CA SER A 11 19.58 2.19 4.77
C SER A 11 18.70 1.77 3.59
N PHE A 12 18.61 0.46 3.36
CA PHE A 12 17.57 -0.10 2.50
C PHE A 12 16.29 -0.24 3.32
N LYS A 13 15.19 0.36 2.85
CA LYS A 13 13.88 0.35 3.51
C LYS A 13 12.84 -0.18 2.55
N GLU A 14 12.11 -1.21 2.98
CA GLU A 14 11.03 -1.82 2.20
C GLU A 14 9.70 -1.61 2.90
N TYR A 15 8.70 -1.18 2.14
CA TYR A 15 7.34 -0.95 2.60
C TYR A 15 6.36 -1.68 1.70
N THR A 16 5.31 -2.23 2.32
CA THR A 16 4.15 -2.76 1.60
C THR A 16 2.97 -1.88 1.93
N LEU A 17 2.37 -1.28 0.90
CA LEU A 17 1.22 -0.41 1.05
C LEU A 17 0.01 -0.98 0.29
N PRO A 18 -1.14 -1.07 0.94
CA PRO A 18 -2.38 -1.50 0.30
C PRO A 18 -2.94 -0.34 -0.53
N LEU A 19 -3.48 -0.66 -1.71
CA LEU A 19 -4.39 0.20 -2.46
C LEU A 19 -5.84 -0.20 -2.14
N ASP A 20 -6.74 0.76 -2.30
CA ASP A 20 -8.18 0.46 -2.28
C ASP A 20 -8.70 0.01 -3.65
N LEU A 21 -10.00 -0.29 -3.72
CA LEU A 21 -10.66 -0.68 -4.96
C LEU A 21 -10.56 0.39 -6.07
N ALA A 22 -10.49 1.67 -5.70
CA ALA A 22 -10.30 2.78 -6.63
C ALA A 22 -8.84 2.90 -7.10
N GLY A 23 -7.92 2.08 -6.58
CA GLY A 23 -6.49 2.16 -6.86
C GLY A 23 -5.80 3.31 -6.13
N GLU A 24 -6.46 3.92 -5.14
CA GLU A 24 -5.93 5.02 -4.35
C GLU A 24 -5.14 4.53 -3.15
N LEU A 25 -4.10 5.29 -2.83
CA LEU A 25 -3.26 5.05 -1.67
C LEU A 25 -3.72 5.93 -0.50
N ASN A 26 -3.78 5.36 0.70
CA ASN A 26 -4.02 6.14 1.92
C ASN A 26 -2.95 7.26 2.07
N PRO A 27 -3.34 8.56 2.07
CA PRO A 27 -2.40 9.67 2.19
C PRO A 27 -1.54 9.64 3.45
N ALA A 28 -2.10 9.19 4.58
CA ALA A 28 -1.37 9.12 5.84
C ALA A 28 -0.21 8.12 5.78
N SER A 29 -0.39 7.01 5.06
CA SER A 29 0.68 6.02 4.85
C SER A 29 1.81 6.59 3.98
N ALA A 30 1.48 7.39 2.97
CA ALA A 30 2.48 8.06 2.12
C ALA A 30 3.29 9.11 2.89
N GLU A 31 2.64 9.90 3.75
CA GLU A 31 3.30 10.90 4.61
C GLU A 31 4.25 10.26 5.60
N LYS A 32 3.84 9.16 6.25
CA LYS A 32 4.70 8.41 7.17
C LYS A 32 6.00 7.94 6.52
N ILE A 33 5.96 7.42 5.29
CA ILE A 33 7.18 7.03 4.57
C ILE A 33 8.03 8.27 4.27
N GLN A 34 7.42 9.37 3.85
CA GLN A 34 8.15 10.60 3.59
C GLN A 34 8.87 11.17 4.82
N GLU A 35 8.35 10.94 6.03
CA GLU A 35 8.99 11.35 7.28
C GLU A 35 10.11 10.38 7.70
N ALA A 36 9.93 9.08 7.43
CA ALA A 36 10.88 8.06 7.81
C ALA A 36 12.12 7.97 6.89
N VAL A 37 12.10 8.58 5.71
CA VAL A 37 13.14 8.44 4.68
C VAL A 37 14.13 9.60 4.68
N SER A 38 15.42 9.27 4.52
CA SER A 38 16.54 10.21 4.43
C SER A 38 17.21 10.18 3.05
N ALA A 39 17.98 11.23 2.75
CA ALA A 39 18.63 11.43 1.44
C ALA A 39 19.62 10.33 1.03
N LEU A 40 20.08 9.49 1.97
CA LEU A 40 21.00 8.40 1.71
C LEU A 40 20.29 7.05 1.54
N ASP A 41 18.98 6.99 1.81
CA ASP A 41 18.24 5.74 1.81
C ASP A 41 17.89 5.26 0.39
N LEU A 42 17.83 3.94 0.26
CA LEU A 42 17.26 3.23 -0.88
C LEU A 42 15.90 2.71 -0.46
N VAL A 43 14.83 3.16 -1.12
CA VAL A 43 13.46 2.87 -0.71
C VAL A 43 12.79 1.99 -1.77
N LYS A 44 12.24 0.86 -1.34
CA LYS A 44 11.35 0.01 -2.15
C LYS A 44 9.94 0.08 -1.55
N VAL A 45 8.94 0.36 -2.38
CA VAL A 45 7.53 0.32 -2.00
C VAL A 45 6.79 -0.63 -2.93
N ARG A 46 6.13 -1.63 -2.35
CA ARG A 46 5.20 -2.50 -3.05
C ARG A 46 3.79 -1.98 -2.84
N LEU A 47 3.07 -1.67 -3.91
CA LEU A 47 1.67 -1.31 -3.88
C LEU A 47 0.85 -2.56 -4.17
N THR A 48 0.08 -3.03 -3.20
CA THR A 48 -0.61 -4.33 -3.25
C THR A 48 -2.11 -4.15 -3.11
N GLY A 49 -2.88 -5.12 -3.59
CA GLY A 49 -4.33 -5.14 -3.43
C GLY A 49 -5.10 -5.31 -4.73
N VAL A 50 -6.43 -5.39 -4.59
CA VAL A 50 -7.35 -5.56 -5.70
C VAL A 50 -7.88 -4.19 -6.12
N VAL A 51 -7.72 -3.84 -7.40
CA VAL A 51 -8.13 -2.56 -7.98
C VAL A 51 -9.10 -2.77 -9.13
N GLU A 52 -10.02 -1.83 -9.33
CA GLU A 52 -10.94 -1.88 -10.47
C GLU A 52 -10.30 -1.33 -11.76
N ASP A 53 -9.32 -0.43 -11.63
CA ASP A 53 -8.58 0.17 -12.73
C ASP A 53 -7.07 0.11 -12.48
N GLU A 54 -6.36 -0.56 -13.39
CA GLU A 54 -4.89 -0.65 -13.37
C GLU A 54 -4.24 0.73 -13.54
N ASN A 55 -4.87 1.64 -14.29
CA ASN A 55 -4.33 2.98 -14.49
C ASN A 55 -4.35 3.79 -13.20
N ALA A 56 -5.38 3.62 -12.37
CA ALA A 56 -5.43 4.29 -11.07
C ALA A 56 -4.28 3.85 -10.15
N ALA A 57 -3.98 2.54 -10.12
CA ALA A 57 -2.82 2.02 -9.39
C ALA A 57 -1.49 2.61 -9.91
N LYS A 58 -1.33 2.75 -11.24
CA LYS A 58 -0.16 3.38 -11.85
C LYS A 58 -0.05 4.86 -11.51
N VAL A 59 -1.15 5.59 -11.52
CA VAL A 59 -1.19 7.02 -11.12
C VAL A 59 -0.79 7.17 -9.65
N SER A 60 -1.32 6.35 -8.76
CA SER A 60 -0.93 6.34 -7.34
C SER A 60 0.57 6.03 -7.16
N ALA A 61 1.11 5.08 -7.94
CA ALA A 61 2.53 4.77 -7.95
C ALA A 61 3.39 5.97 -8.37
N GLU A 62 3.02 6.67 -9.44
CA GLU A 62 3.77 7.84 -9.91
C GLU A 62 3.68 9.03 -8.94
N ILE A 63 2.51 9.25 -8.32
CA ILE A 63 2.35 10.28 -7.29
C ILE A 63 3.28 9.99 -6.09
N LEU A 64 3.29 8.74 -5.60
CA LEU A 64 4.16 8.35 -4.50
C LEU A 64 5.64 8.44 -4.89
N ARG A 65 5.98 8.08 -6.13
CA ARG A 65 7.36 8.20 -6.65
C ARG A 65 7.80 9.64 -6.63
N GLY A 66 7.03 10.56 -7.22
CA GLY A 66 7.33 11.99 -7.27
C GLY A 66 7.49 12.64 -5.88
N ARG A 67 6.82 12.07 -4.87
CA ARG A 67 6.93 12.45 -3.46
C ARG A 67 8.22 11.98 -2.79
N LEU A 68 8.67 10.75 -3.08
CA LEU A 68 9.81 10.12 -2.40
C LEU A 68 11.16 10.39 -3.07
N VAL A 69 11.21 10.56 -4.40
CA VAL A 69 12.48 10.80 -5.14
C VAL A 69 13.17 12.10 -4.72
N LYS A 70 12.43 13.03 -4.10
CA LYS A 70 12.97 14.29 -3.55
C LYS A 70 13.67 14.09 -2.20
N LYS A 71 13.44 12.97 -1.53
CA LYS A 71 13.89 12.70 -0.16
C LYS A 71 14.81 11.48 -0.04
N ALA A 72 14.79 10.55 -0.99
CA ALA A 72 15.62 9.34 -0.99
C ALA A 72 16.69 9.40 -2.08
N ARG A 73 17.73 8.56 -1.94
CA ARG A 73 18.75 8.38 -2.98
C ARG A 73 18.20 7.62 -4.19
N LEU A 74 17.39 6.60 -3.93
CA LEU A 74 16.72 5.79 -4.94
C LEU A 74 15.35 5.39 -4.43
N VAL A 75 14.37 5.38 -5.33
CA VAL A 75 13.01 4.94 -5.04
C VAL A 75 12.57 3.95 -6.11
N ILE A 76 12.17 2.77 -5.68
CA ILE A 76 11.56 1.74 -6.51
C ILE A 76 10.12 1.59 -6.02
N ILE A 77 9.16 1.74 -6.93
CA ILE A 77 7.74 1.52 -6.65
C ILE A 77 7.22 0.48 -7.62
N GLU A 78 6.72 -0.62 -7.08
CA GLU A 78 6.23 -1.79 -7.80
C GLU A 78 4.73 -1.95 -7.50
N PRO A 79 3.85 -1.66 -8.47
CA PRO A 79 2.44 -2.03 -8.36
C PRO A 79 2.30 -3.54 -8.62
N GLU A 80 1.98 -4.27 -7.55
CA GLU A 80 1.64 -5.69 -7.52
C GLU A 80 0.13 -5.82 -7.23
N THR A 81 -0.70 -5.34 -8.17
CA THR A 81 -2.16 -5.32 -8.03
C THR A 81 -2.85 -6.36 -8.88
N ILE A 82 -4.03 -6.81 -8.42
CA ILE A 82 -4.94 -7.65 -9.20
C ILE A 82 -6.07 -6.76 -9.72
N VAL A 83 -6.33 -6.80 -11.02
CA VAL A 83 -7.42 -6.02 -11.63
C VAL A 83 -8.69 -6.85 -11.67
N ALA A 84 -9.73 -6.40 -10.96
CA ALA A 84 -11.02 -7.06 -10.95
C ALA A 84 -12.15 -6.02 -11.03
N ALA A 85 -12.73 -5.88 -12.21
CA ALA A 85 -13.76 -4.89 -12.48
C ALA A 85 -15.10 -5.23 -11.79
N ALA A 86 -15.82 -4.20 -11.37
CA ALA A 86 -17.17 -4.25 -10.82
C ALA A 86 -17.30 -4.90 -9.42
N LEU A 87 -16.19 -5.08 -8.70
CA LEU A 87 -16.19 -5.49 -7.29
C LEU A 87 -16.93 -4.48 -6.41
N SER A 88 -16.74 -3.19 -6.65
CA SER A 88 -17.39 -2.12 -5.91
C SER A 88 -18.91 -2.12 -6.09
N SER A 89 -19.41 -2.72 -7.18
CA SER A 89 -20.84 -2.85 -7.46
C SER A 89 -21.47 -4.11 -6.83
N ASN A 90 -20.66 -5.10 -6.45
CA ASN A 90 -21.12 -6.37 -5.93
C ASN A 90 -21.59 -6.26 -4.46
N SER A 91 -22.78 -6.79 -4.17
CA SER A 91 -23.38 -6.72 -2.82
C SER A 91 -22.60 -7.50 -1.76
N LEU A 92 -22.00 -8.63 -2.12
CA LEU A 92 -21.18 -9.45 -1.23
C LEU A 92 -19.88 -8.72 -0.88
N THR A 93 -19.22 -8.12 -1.88
CA THR A 93 -18.01 -7.31 -1.64
C THR A 93 -18.28 -6.12 -0.74
N LYS A 94 -19.42 -5.42 -0.93
CA LYS A 94 -19.84 -4.33 -0.03
C LYS A 94 -20.07 -4.82 1.40
N ALA A 95 -20.76 -5.94 1.57
CA ALA A 95 -21.01 -6.51 2.89
C ALA A 95 -19.72 -6.96 3.57
N PHE A 96 -18.80 -7.58 2.84
CA PHE A 96 -17.49 -7.99 3.33
C PHE A 96 -16.69 -6.79 3.84
N LEU A 97 -16.53 -5.75 3.01
CA LEU A 97 -15.79 -4.55 3.40
C LEU A 97 -16.44 -3.87 4.60
N ALA A 98 -17.77 -3.75 4.63
CA ALA A 98 -18.47 -3.13 5.74
C ALA A 98 -18.30 -3.88 7.08
N GLU A 99 -18.23 -5.21 7.07
CA GLU A 99 -17.93 -5.99 8.29
C GLU A 99 -16.45 -5.90 8.67
N LEU A 100 -15.55 -5.87 7.69
CA LEU A 100 -14.12 -5.79 7.93
C LEU A 100 -13.70 -4.42 8.46
N ASP A 101 -14.30 -3.34 7.98
CA ASP A 101 -14.01 -1.96 8.42
C ASP A 101 -14.38 -1.76 9.91
N LYS A 102 -15.36 -2.50 10.44
CA LYS A 102 -15.67 -2.50 11.89
C LYS A 102 -14.57 -3.09 12.75
N LEU A 103 -13.70 -3.89 12.14
CA LEU A 103 -12.57 -4.55 12.79
C LEU A 103 -11.24 -3.80 12.54
N GLU A 104 -11.29 -2.63 11.89
CA GLU A 104 -10.09 -1.83 11.64
C GLU A 104 -9.43 -1.44 12.98
N PRO A 105 -8.16 -1.85 13.20
CA PRO A 105 -7.45 -1.48 14.42
C PRO A 105 -7.17 0.02 14.48
N GLU A 106 -7.31 0.62 15.65
CA GLU A 106 -6.99 2.05 15.86
C GLU A 106 -5.50 2.35 15.60
N ASP A 107 -4.62 1.41 15.95
CA ASP A 107 -3.18 1.52 15.70
C ASP A 107 -2.82 1.03 14.29
N THR A 108 -2.66 1.99 13.39
CA THR A 108 -2.26 1.78 11.98
C THR A 108 -0.79 1.37 11.76
N GLN A 109 -0.03 1.10 12.83
CA GLN A 109 1.36 0.63 12.76
C GLN A 109 1.59 -0.70 13.50
N GLY A 110 0.56 -1.21 14.17
CA GLY A 110 0.63 -2.47 14.89
C GLY A 110 0.57 -3.68 13.96
N LYS A 111 1.05 -4.82 14.46
CA LYS A 111 0.91 -6.13 13.79
C LYS A 111 -0.55 -6.48 13.49
N ASP A 112 -1.49 -5.95 14.27
CA ASP A 112 -2.91 -6.19 14.06
C ASP A 112 -3.43 -5.43 12.83
N TYR A 113 -2.91 -4.24 12.55
CA TYR A 113 -3.23 -3.52 11.31
C TYR A 113 -2.66 -4.23 10.09
N GLU A 114 -1.43 -4.75 10.18
CA GLU A 114 -0.86 -5.58 9.11
C GLU A 114 -1.73 -6.81 8.82
N ARG A 115 -2.21 -7.49 9.87
CA ARG A 115 -3.14 -8.63 9.72
C ARG A 115 -4.47 -8.22 9.12
N TRP A 116 -5.01 -7.08 9.53
CA TRP A 116 -6.25 -6.53 8.98
C TRP A 116 -6.09 -6.23 7.48
N LEU A 117 -4.97 -5.63 7.07
CA LEU A 117 -4.66 -5.39 5.66
C LEU A 117 -4.54 -6.67 4.84
N LEU A 118 -3.87 -7.69 5.37
CA LEU A 118 -3.78 -9.00 4.71
C LEU A 118 -5.15 -9.67 4.59
N ALA A 119 -5.98 -9.61 5.64
CA ALA A 119 -7.33 -10.14 5.60
C ALA A 119 -8.20 -9.44 4.55
N ARG A 120 -8.06 -8.10 4.44
CA ARG A 120 -8.72 -7.31 3.41
C ARG A 120 -8.29 -7.73 2.01
N GLN A 121 -6.97 -7.86 1.79
CA GLN A 121 -6.41 -8.27 0.52
C GLN A 121 -6.91 -9.66 0.11
N TYR A 122 -6.70 -10.67 0.95
CA TYR A 122 -7.08 -12.05 0.63
C TYR A 122 -8.59 -12.22 0.44
N GLY A 123 -9.41 -11.56 1.26
CA GLY A 123 -10.86 -11.61 1.08
C GLY A 123 -11.31 -10.99 -0.23
N LEU A 124 -10.70 -9.87 -0.66
CA LEU A 124 -10.97 -9.29 -1.97
C LEU A 124 -10.47 -10.17 -3.13
N GLU A 125 -9.32 -10.82 -2.98
CA GLU A 125 -8.78 -11.75 -3.98
C GLU A 125 -9.69 -12.97 -4.17
N GLU A 126 -10.18 -13.56 -3.08
CA GLU A 126 -11.12 -14.69 -3.11
C GLU A 126 -12.45 -14.30 -3.75
N LEU A 127 -13.00 -13.14 -3.39
CA LEU A 127 -14.21 -12.59 -4.00
C LEU A 127 -14.00 -12.31 -5.50
N ALA A 128 -12.85 -11.76 -5.88
CA ALA A 128 -12.50 -11.53 -7.28
C ALA A 128 -12.46 -12.84 -8.07
N ALA A 129 -11.82 -13.88 -7.52
CA ALA A 129 -11.74 -15.20 -8.15
C ALA A 129 -13.13 -15.81 -8.37
N HIS A 130 -14.00 -15.80 -7.35
CA HIS A 130 -15.36 -16.31 -7.46
C HIS A 130 -16.21 -15.57 -8.50
N LEU A 131 -16.04 -14.25 -8.64
CA LEU A 131 -16.77 -13.46 -9.63
C LEU A 131 -16.28 -13.66 -11.06
N LEU A 132 -15.01 -14.02 -11.23
CA LEU A 132 -14.45 -14.39 -12.54
C LEU A 132 -14.91 -15.79 -12.96
N GLU A 133 -15.04 -16.74 -12.02
CA GLU A 133 -15.54 -18.10 -12.29
C GLU A 133 -17.03 -18.15 -12.61
N ALA A 134 -17.82 -17.19 -12.11
CA ALA A 134 -19.27 -17.12 -12.33
C ALA A 134 -19.70 -16.48 -13.67
N LYS A 135 -18.75 -16.06 -14.51
CA LYS A 135 -18.98 -15.50 -15.87
C LYS A 135 -18.82 -16.56 -16.95
#